data_AF-A0A552K088-F1
#
_entry.id   AF-A0A552K088-F1
#
_cell.length_a   1.000
_cell.length_b   1.000
_cell.length_c   1.000
_cell.angle_alpha   90.00
_cell.angle_beta   90.00
_cell.angle_gamma   90.00
#
_symmetry.space_group_name_H-M   'P 1'
#
loop_
_entity.id
_entity.type
_entity.pdbx_description
1 polymer ?
#
loop_
_entity_poly.entity_id
_entity_poly.type
_entity_poly.pdbx_seq_one_letter_code
_entity_poly.pdbx_strand_id
1 'polypeptide(L)'
;MSLHSLAKILATITQQAGWEEYRHYDQVLQLWPKIINPRLLEQTRPFSLNRGVLSVATSSAALAQELSLQRYSLLKRLNSQLETPLSDIRFSAARWQQDSQLIPLEAIAPNSLRDHPSYVVPEKPPENPQQPDALESWSQKIRHRTRSWPICPRCQSPSPSGELERWQCCAFCFAQSGGVKDSIF
;
A
#
# COMPACT_ATOMS: atom_id res chain seq x y z
N MET A 1 0.63 -15.96 22.48
CA MET A 1 -0.19 -14.86 21.94
C MET A 1 -0.17 -14.99 20.43
N SER A 2 -1.15 -15.70 19.85
CA SER A 2 -1.22 -15.88 18.40
C SER A 2 -1.64 -14.55 17.77
N LEU A 3 -0.85 -14.09 16.81
CA LEU A 3 -1.26 -13.01 15.93
C LEU A 3 -2.42 -13.57 15.10
N HIS A 4 -3.62 -13.03 15.28
CA HIS A 4 -4.74 -13.33 14.39
C HIS A 4 -4.28 -13.16 12.95
N SER A 5 -4.66 -14.09 12.06
CA SER A 5 -4.38 -13.95 10.63
C SER A 5 -4.76 -12.55 10.16
N LEU A 6 -3.88 -11.90 9.40
CA LEU A 6 -4.08 -10.54 8.88
C LEU A 6 -5.47 -10.38 8.24
N ALA A 7 -5.95 -11.42 7.55
CA ALA A 7 -7.28 -11.45 6.95
C ALA A 7 -8.41 -11.24 7.98
N LYS A 8 -8.29 -11.82 9.18
CA LYS A 8 -9.26 -11.68 10.26
C LYS A 8 -9.24 -10.28 10.87
N ILE A 9 -8.05 -9.68 11.00
CA ILE A 9 -7.89 -8.31 11.49
C ILE A 9 -8.50 -7.33 10.49
N LEU A 10 -8.16 -7.46 9.21
CA LEU A 10 -8.73 -6.65 8.13
C LEU A 10 -10.26 -6.77 8.08
N ALA A 11 -10.79 -7.99 8.13
CA ALA A 11 -12.24 -8.22 8.16
C ALA A 11 -12.92 -7.57 9.38
N THR A 12 -12.25 -7.54 10.53
CA THR A 12 -12.79 -6.90 11.73
C THR A 12 -12.81 -5.39 11.59
N ILE A 13 -11.74 -4.80 11.03
CA ILE A 13 -11.62 -3.36 10.83
C ILE A 13 -12.61 -2.86 9.78
N THR A 14 -12.75 -3.56 8.64
CA THR A 14 -13.65 -3.14 7.57
C THR A 14 -15.13 -3.22 7.95
N GLN A 15 -15.50 -3.97 9.00
CA GLN A 15 -16.86 -4.04 9.54
C GLN A 15 -17.22 -2.90 10.51
N GLN A 16 -16.26 -2.09 10.95
CA GLN A 16 -16.50 -0.99 11.89
C GLN A 16 -17.21 0.20 11.24
N ALA A 17 -17.89 1.01 12.07
CA ALA A 17 -18.48 2.27 11.64
C ALA A 17 -17.37 3.25 11.21
N GLY A 18 -17.56 3.96 10.10
CA GLY A 18 -16.57 4.83 9.46
C GLY A 18 -15.84 4.19 8.25
N TRP A 19 -16.03 2.89 8.00
CA TRP A 19 -15.49 2.17 6.84
C TRP A 19 -16.54 1.91 5.75
N GLU A 20 -17.69 2.57 5.80
CA GLU A 20 -18.77 2.41 4.83
C GLU A 20 -18.33 2.81 3.42
N GLU A 21 -17.60 3.92 3.28
CA GLU A 21 -17.08 4.37 1.98
C GLU A 21 -16.10 3.36 1.38
N TYR A 22 -15.24 2.78 2.21
CA TYR A 22 -14.30 1.75 1.78
C TYR A 22 -15.03 0.46 1.35
N ARG A 23 -16.02 0.00 2.13
CA ARG A 23 -16.83 -1.17 1.77
C ARG A 23 -17.62 -0.95 0.49
N HIS A 24 -18.20 0.23 0.30
CA HIS A 24 -18.90 0.59 -0.92
C HIS A 24 -17.93 0.59 -2.11
N TYR A 25 -16.73 1.18 -1.95
CA TYR A 25 -15.72 1.15 -2.99
C TYR A 25 -15.25 -0.29 -3.31
N ASP A 26 -15.05 -1.14 -2.31
CA ASP A 26 -14.69 -2.54 -2.50
C ASP A 26 -15.78 -3.31 -3.28
N GLN A 27 -17.05 -3.12 -2.93
CA GLN A 27 -18.18 -3.68 -3.70
C GLN A 27 -18.13 -3.25 -5.17
N VAL A 28 -17.88 -1.97 -5.44
CA VAL A 28 -17.72 -1.46 -6.82
C VAL A 28 -16.56 -2.15 -7.54
N LEU A 29 -15.41 -2.32 -6.88
CA LEU A 29 -14.25 -3.01 -7.45
C LEU A 29 -14.54 -4.47 -7.79
N GLN A 30 -15.31 -5.18 -6.95
CA GLN A 30 -15.68 -6.58 -7.21
C GLN A 30 -16.70 -6.72 -8.36
N LEU A 31 -17.55 -5.71 -8.56
CA LEU A 31 -18.57 -5.70 -9.61
C LEU A 31 -18.03 -5.22 -10.96
N TRP A 32 -17.02 -4.35 -10.96
CA TRP A 32 -16.46 -3.77 -12.18
C TRP A 32 -16.11 -4.81 -13.27
N PRO A 33 -15.41 -5.92 -12.97
CA PRO A 33 -15.09 -6.97 -13.94
C PRO A 33 -16.30 -7.70 -14.53
N LYS A 34 -17.45 -7.67 -13.83
CA LYS A 34 -18.68 -8.34 -14.29
C LYS A 34 -19.48 -7.47 -15.26
N ILE A 35 -19.31 -6.14 -15.20
CA ILE A 35 -20.09 -5.17 -15.98
C ILE A 35 -19.36 -4.77 -17.26
N ILE A 36 -18.04 -4.70 -17.19
CA ILE A 36 -17.17 -4.26 -18.27
C ILE A 36 -16.71 -5.43 -19.13
N ASN A 37 -16.62 -5.21 -20.44
CA ASN A 37 -16.12 -6.21 -21.38
C ASN A 37 -14.67 -6.59 -21.06
N PRO A 38 -14.24 -7.86 -21.25
CA PRO A 38 -12.88 -8.30 -20.94
C PRO A 38 -11.77 -7.45 -21.57
N ARG A 39 -11.96 -7.01 -22.82
CA ARG A 39 -10.99 -6.13 -23.53
C ARG A 39 -10.77 -4.77 -22.85
N LEU A 40 -11.79 -4.28 -22.16
CA LEU A 40 -11.76 -2.99 -21.46
C LEU A 40 -11.22 -3.13 -20.04
N LEU A 41 -11.16 -4.33 -19.46
CA LEU A 41 -10.62 -4.52 -18.10
C LEU A 41 -9.13 -4.22 -18.03
N GLU A 42 -8.38 -4.56 -19.06
CA GLU A 42 -6.95 -4.25 -19.14
C GLU A 42 -6.68 -2.75 -19.38
N GLN A 43 -7.70 -2.00 -19.78
CA GLN A 43 -7.58 -0.60 -20.21
C GLN A 43 -8.34 0.37 -19.30
N THR A 44 -9.05 -0.14 -18.28
CA THR A 44 -9.85 0.65 -17.35
C THR A 44 -9.63 0.16 -15.92
N ARG A 45 -9.43 1.09 -14.99
CA ARG A 45 -9.30 0.75 -13.57
C ARG A 45 -10.00 1.79 -12.70
N PRO A 46 -10.97 1.41 -11.87
CA PRO A 46 -11.49 2.31 -10.85
C PRO A 46 -10.38 2.62 -9.84
N PHE A 47 -10.29 3.88 -9.41
CA PHE A 47 -9.25 4.28 -8.45
C PHE A 47 -9.79 5.08 -7.26
N SER A 48 -11.01 5.62 -7.35
CA SER A 48 -11.63 6.31 -6.21
C SER A 48 -13.14 6.40 -6.36
N LEU A 49 -13.82 6.47 -5.22
CA LEU A 49 -15.25 6.74 -5.10
C LEU A 49 -15.43 7.86 -4.09
N ASN A 50 -15.88 9.03 -4.56
CA ASN A 50 -16.05 10.22 -3.71
C ASN A 50 -17.45 10.79 -3.91
N ARG A 51 -18.21 10.94 -2.81
CA ARG A 51 -19.56 11.53 -2.82
C ARG A 51 -20.47 10.90 -3.90
N GLY A 52 -20.39 9.58 -4.06
CA GLY A 52 -21.18 8.83 -5.06
C GLY A 52 -20.66 8.92 -6.50
N VAL A 53 -19.51 9.54 -6.77
CA VAL A 53 -18.91 9.61 -8.11
C VAL A 53 -17.74 8.65 -8.20
N LEU A 54 -17.85 7.64 -9.07
CA LEU A 54 -16.77 6.70 -9.34
C LEU A 54 -15.81 7.30 -10.37
N SER A 55 -14.54 7.39 -10.02
CA SER A 55 -13.50 7.83 -10.95
C SER A 55 -12.69 6.63 -11.45
N VAL A 56 -12.60 6.54 -12.76
CA VAL A 56 -11.99 5.43 -13.50
C VAL A 56 -10.86 5.96 -14.34
N ALA A 57 -9.67 5.40 -14.15
CA ALA A 57 -8.52 5.67 -14.98
C ALA A 57 -8.61 4.82 -16.26
N THR A 58 -8.24 5.40 -17.38
CA THR A 58 -8.33 4.79 -18.72
C THR A 58 -7.00 4.90 -19.44
N SER A 59 -6.65 3.92 -20.26
CA SER A 59 -5.35 3.88 -20.97
C SER A 59 -5.10 5.05 -21.92
N SER A 60 -6.15 5.70 -22.43
CA SER A 60 -6.06 6.81 -23.37
C SER A 60 -7.24 7.78 -23.24
N ALA A 61 -7.05 9.03 -23.68
CA ALA A 61 -8.12 10.03 -23.70
C ALA A 61 -9.25 9.66 -24.67
N ALA A 62 -8.93 9.00 -25.78
CA ALA A 62 -9.93 8.51 -26.74
C ALA A 62 -10.87 7.48 -26.09
N LEU A 63 -10.30 6.53 -25.33
CA LEU A 63 -11.09 5.56 -24.58
C LEU A 63 -11.93 6.22 -23.48
N ALA A 64 -11.39 7.23 -22.78
CA ALA A 64 -12.15 8.00 -21.80
C ALA A 64 -13.39 8.65 -22.43
N GLN A 65 -13.24 9.20 -23.65
CA GLN A 65 -14.35 9.81 -24.37
C GLN A 65 -15.39 8.78 -24.81
N GLU A 66 -14.97 7.65 -25.36
CA GLU A 66 -15.87 6.54 -25.74
C GLU A 66 -16.69 6.05 -24.54
N LEU A 67 -16.04 5.77 -23.42
CA LEU A 67 -16.72 5.32 -22.20
C LEU A 67 -17.62 6.40 -21.58
N SER A 68 -17.26 7.67 -21.73
CA SER A 68 -18.09 8.79 -21.30
C SER A 68 -19.40 8.88 -22.09
N LEU A 69 -19.38 8.55 -23.39
CA LEU A 69 -20.60 8.45 -24.21
C LEU A 69 -21.48 7.28 -23.75
N GLN A 70 -20.85 6.19 -23.27
CA GLN A 70 -21.55 5.03 -22.72
C GLN A 70 -21.86 5.15 -21.21
N ARG A 71 -21.54 6.28 -20.56
CA ARG A 71 -21.59 6.38 -19.08
C ARG A 71 -22.95 6.04 -18.51
N TYR A 72 -24.03 6.46 -19.18
CA TYR A 72 -25.39 6.23 -18.67
C TYR A 72 -25.74 4.74 -18.64
N SER A 73 -25.40 4.00 -19.70
CA SER A 73 -25.65 2.56 -19.76
C SER A 73 -24.76 1.78 -18.79
N LEU A 74 -23.52 2.23 -18.59
CA LEU A 74 -22.59 1.66 -17.61
C LEU A 74 -23.08 1.92 -16.18
N LEU A 75 -23.42 3.16 -15.84
CA LEU A 75 -23.95 3.56 -14.53
C LEU A 75 -25.23 2.80 -14.20
N LYS A 76 -26.16 2.66 -15.16
CA LYS A 76 -27.40 1.90 -14.95
C LYS A 76 -27.14 0.43 -14.65
N ARG A 77 -26.25 -0.22 -15.41
CA ARG A 77 -25.85 -1.61 -15.18
C ARG A 77 -25.18 -1.79 -13.82
N LEU A 78 -24.31 -0.85 -13.46
CA LEU A 78 -23.57 -0.89 -12.20
C LEU A 78 -24.50 -0.69 -10.99
N ASN A 79 -25.37 0.33 -11.04
CA ASN A 79 -26.35 0.59 -9.98
C ASN A 79 -27.40 -0.51 -9.83
N SER A 80 -27.67 -1.32 -10.85
CA SER A 80 -28.61 -2.46 -10.72
C SER A 80 -28.10 -3.58 -9.81
N GLN A 81 -26.80 -3.62 -9.52
CA GLN A 81 -26.18 -4.64 -8.68
C GLN A 81 -25.60 -4.07 -7.37
N LEU A 82 -25.66 -2.74 -7.16
CA LEU A 82 -25.21 -2.09 -5.94
C LEU A 82 -26.38 -1.87 -4.97
N GLU A 83 -26.09 -2.02 -3.69
CA GLU A 83 -27.02 -1.65 -2.60
C GLU A 83 -27.18 -0.14 -2.48
N THR A 84 -26.09 0.61 -2.67
CA THR A 84 -26.07 2.08 -2.66
C THR A 84 -25.73 2.60 -4.06
N PRO A 85 -26.65 3.33 -4.73
CA PRO A 85 -26.44 3.73 -6.11
C PRO A 85 -25.40 4.85 -6.21
N LEU A 86 -24.57 4.76 -7.25
CA LEU A 86 -23.67 5.83 -7.65
C LEU A 86 -24.44 6.97 -8.33
N SER A 87 -23.97 8.19 -8.12
CA SER A 87 -24.50 9.40 -8.75
C SER A 87 -23.95 9.59 -10.17
N ASP A 88 -22.67 9.30 -10.40
CA ASP A 88 -22.02 9.48 -11.71
C ASP A 88 -20.74 8.62 -11.86
N ILE A 89 -20.25 8.48 -13.09
CA ILE A 89 -18.96 7.83 -13.40
C ILE A 89 -18.13 8.77 -14.27
N ARG A 90 -16.87 9.01 -13.86
CA ARG A 90 -15.93 9.88 -14.58
C ARG A 90 -14.75 9.07 -15.08
N PHE A 91 -14.43 9.22 -16.35
CA PHE A 91 -13.29 8.59 -17.00
C PHE A 91 -12.18 9.61 -17.23
N SER A 92 -10.94 9.24 -16.94
CA SER A 92 -9.78 10.11 -17.18
C SER A 92 -8.54 9.31 -17.54
N ALA A 93 -7.75 9.82 -18.49
CA ALA A 93 -6.46 9.24 -18.84
C ALA A 93 -5.30 9.74 -17.95
N ALA A 94 -5.48 10.89 -17.28
CA ALA A 94 -4.41 11.54 -16.52
C ALA A 94 -3.86 10.66 -15.39
N ARG A 95 -4.73 9.88 -14.74
CA ARG A 95 -4.36 8.99 -13.63
C ARG A 95 -3.92 7.60 -14.08
N TRP A 96 -3.91 7.33 -15.39
CA TRP A 96 -3.36 6.09 -15.93
C TRP A 96 -1.84 6.07 -15.85
N GLN A 97 -1.20 7.18 -16.25
CA GLN A 97 0.25 7.31 -16.25
C GLN A 97 0.84 7.48 -14.84
N GLN A 98 0.10 8.01 -13.87
CA GLN A 98 0.61 8.20 -12.49
C GLN A 98 0.98 6.89 -11.78
N ASP A 99 0.26 5.77 -12.00
CA ASP A 99 0.73 4.46 -11.48
C ASP A 99 1.92 3.92 -12.28
N SER A 100 2.05 4.29 -13.56
CA SER A 100 3.19 3.89 -14.39
C SER A 100 4.45 4.68 -14.06
N GLN A 101 4.29 5.85 -13.43
CA GLN A 101 5.37 6.70 -12.90
C GLN A 101 5.84 6.26 -11.51
N LEU A 102 5.71 4.97 -11.17
CA LEU A 102 6.69 4.40 -10.25
C LEU A 102 8.06 4.70 -10.86
N ILE A 103 8.89 5.44 -10.12
CA ILE A 103 10.27 5.75 -10.52
C ILE A 103 10.86 4.43 -11.01
N PRO A 104 11.32 4.33 -12.28
CA PRO A 104 11.97 3.12 -12.76
C PRO A 104 13.02 2.73 -11.73
N LEU A 105 13.08 1.45 -11.35
CA LEU A 105 14.00 1.02 -10.29
C LEU A 105 15.44 1.42 -10.63
N GLU A 106 15.74 1.61 -11.93
CA GLU A 106 17.01 2.09 -12.46
C GLU A 106 17.28 3.60 -12.22
N ALA A 107 16.24 4.43 -12.05
CA ALA A 107 16.35 5.87 -11.81
C ALA A 107 16.51 6.22 -10.31
N ILE A 108 16.24 5.26 -9.42
CA ILE A 108 16.78 5.29 -8.05
C ILE A 108 18.25 4.94 -8.20
N ALA A 109 19.16 5.91 -8.12
CA ALA A 109 20.59 5.63 -8.24
C ALA A 109 20.93 4.43 -7.33
N PRO A 110 21.60 3.38 -7.85
CA PRO A 110 21.74 2.09 -7.16
C PRO A 110 22.45 2.21 -5.80
N ASN A 111 23.11 3.35 -5.56
CA ASN A 111 23.81 3.65 -4.31
C ASN A 111 23.04 4.55 -3.34
N SER A 112 21.96 5.26 -3.72
CA SER A 112 21.28 6.18 -2.78
C SER A 112 20.76 5.49 -1.51
N LEU A 113 20.41 4.20 -1.60
CA LEU A 113 20.07 3.40 -0.42
C LEU A 113 21.31 2.96 0.36
N ARG A 114 22.38 2.55 -0.33
CA ARG A 114 23.65 2.10 0.30
C ARG A 114 24.40 3.26 0.97
N ASP A 115 24.22 4.46 0.45
CA ASP A 115 24.81 5.69 0.95
C ASP A 115 24.01 6.29 2.12
N HIS A 116 22.83 5.74 2.45
CA HIS A 116 22.05 6.21 3.57
C HIS A 116 22.75 5.83 4.90
N PRO A 117 22.93 6.76 5.85
CA PRO A 117 23.73 6.52 7.07
C PRO A 117 23.18 5.39 7.95
N SER A 118 21.88 5.10 7.87
CA SER A 118 21.25 3.99 8.61
C SER A 118 21.16 2.68 7.80
N TYR A 119 21.73 2.62 6.60
CA TYR A 119 21.69 1.41 5.79
C TYR A 119 22.68 0.37 6.32
N VAL A 120 22.17 -0.82 6.62
CA VAL A 120 22.97 -1.98 6.97
C VAL A 120 22.77 -3.03 5.89
N VAL A 121 23.87 -3.53 5.31
CA VAL A 121 23.82 -4.61 4.33
C VAL A 121 23.16 -5.82 4.99
N PRO A 122 21.99 -6.27 4.51
CA PRO A 122 21.31 -7.39 5.14
C PRO A 122 22.11 -8.67 4.90
N GLU A 123 22.44 -9.38 5.97
CA GLU A 123 22.97 -10.73 5.86
C GLU A 123 21.94 -11.63 5.15
N LYS A 124 22.40 -12.38 4.13
CA LYS A 124 21.57 -13.36 3.44
C LYS A 124 21.28 -14.50 4.44
N PRO A 125 20.02 -14.75 4.80
CA PRO A 125 19.69 -15.88 5.67
C PRO A 125 20.07 -17.20 4.98
N PRO A 126 20.48 -18.23 5.74
CA PRO A 126 20.65 -19.57 5.18
C PRO A 126 19.31 -20.03 4.57
N GLU A 127 19.37 -20.50 3.33
CA GLU A 127 18.21 -20.93 2.56
C GLU A 127 17.71 -22.26 3.12
N ASN A 128 16.63 -22.24 3.91
CA ASN A 128 16.03 -23.45 4.48
C ASN A 128 14.88 -23.96 3.58
N PRO A 129 14.97 -25.19 3.03
CA PRO A 129 13.97 -25.73 2.10
C PRO A 129 12.58 -26.00 2.68
N GLN A 130 12.44 -26.09 4.01
CA GLN A 130 11.16 -26.32 4.66
C GLN A 130 10.52 -24.97 4.99
N GLN A 131 9.51 -24.57 4.21
CA GLN A 131 8.77 -23.31 4.39
C GLN A 131 7.73 -23.46 5.52
N PRO A 132 7.92 -22.85 6.70
CA PRO A 132 6.82 -22.62 7.63
C PRO A 132 5.88 -21.53 7.09
N ASP A 133 4.81 -21.25 7.84
CA ASP A 133 3.89 -20.12 7.61
C ASP A 133 4.65 -18.84 7.19
N ALA A 134 4.10 -18.09 6.23
CA ALA A 134 4.73 -16.90 5.65
C ALA A 134 5.12 -15.87 6.73
N LEU A 135 4.30 -15.75 7.79
CA LEU A 135 4.59 -14.86 8.91
C LEU A 135 5.79 -15.33 9.74
N GLU A 136 5.88 -16.63 10.00
CA GLU A 136 6.93 -17.21 10.82
C GLU A 136 8.29 -17.15 10.10
N SER A 137 8.29 -17.48 8.81
CA SER A 137 9.49 -17.33 7.96
C SER A 137 9.96 -15.88 7.87
N TRP A 138 9.05 -14.90 7.77
CA TRP A 138 9.41 -13.49 7.84
C TRP A 138 10.00 -13.12 9.20
N SER A 139 9.39 -13.55 10.30
CA SER A 139 9.85 -13.23 11.66
C SER A 139 11.27 -13.75 11.94
N GLN A 140 11.59 -14.95 11.46
CA GLN A 140 12.92 -15.54 11.56
C GLN A 140 13.95 -14.75 10.74
N LYS A 141 13.59 -14.35 9.50
CA LYS A 141 14.45 -13.52 8.64
C LYS A 141 14.78 -12.17 9.29
N ILE A 142 13.78 -11.51 9.89
CA ILE A 142 14.01 -10.24 10.60
C ILE A 142 14.94 -10.46 11.80
N ARG A 143 14.66 -11.45 12.66
CA ARG A 143 15.51 -11.75 13.82
C ARG A 143 16.95 -12.06 13.44
N HIS A 144 17.16 -12.82 12.36
CA HIS A 144 18.50 -13.12 11.85
C HIS A 144 19.22 -11.84 11.42
N ARG A 145 18.56 -11.00 10.62
CA ARG A 145 19.16 -9.74 10.11
C ARG A 145 19.52 -8.76 11.22
N THR A 146 18.71 -8.71 12.28
CA THR A 146 18.89 -7.74 13.37
C THR A 146 19.75 -8.26 14.52
N ARG A 147 20.20 -9.53 14.48
CA ARG A 147 20.95 -10.15 15.59
C ARG A 147 22.27 -9.43 15.90
N SER A 148 22.94 -8.93 14.88
CA SER A 148 24.22 -8.22 14.99
C SER A 148 24.06 -6.71 15.25
N TRP A 149 22.83 -6.22 15.35
CA TRP A 149 22.58 -4.79 15.51
C TRP A 149 22.70 -4.37 16.98
N PRO A 150 23.23 -3.18 17.26
CA PRO A 150 23.21 -2.63 18.60
C PRO A 150 21.78 -2.35 19.06
N ILE A 151 21.59 -2.20 20.37
CA ILE A 151 20.28 -2.06 20.99
C ILE A 151 20.01 -0.58 21.28
N CYS A 152 18.81 -0.09 20.99
CA CYS A 152 18.39 1.25 21.37
C CYS A 152 18.32 1.38 22.91
N PRO A 153 18.94 2.40 23.53
CA PRO A 153 18.93 2.56 24.99
C PRO A 153 17.55 2.88 25.58
N ARG A 154 16.60 3.38 24.78
CA ARG A 154 15.26 3.80 25.25
C ARG A 154 14.24 2.67 25.24
N CYS A 155 14.12 1.96 24.12
CA CYS A 155 13.10 0.93 23.92
C CYS A 155 13.66 -0.49 23.79
N GLN A 156 14.98 -0.65 23.89
CA GLN A 156 15.69 -1.93 23.78
C GLN A 156 15.46 -2.68 22.45
N SER A 157 15.06 -1.97 21.40
CA SER A 157 14.87 -2.54 20.06
C SER A 157 16.20 -2.59 19.29
N PRO A 158 16.47 -3.65 18.50
CA PRO A 158 17.63 -3.69 17.61
C PRO A 158 17.59 -2.53 16.63
N SER A 159 18.67 -1.76 16.55
CA SER A 159 18.74 -0.51 15.77
C SER A 159 20.06 -0.46 15.01
N PRO A 160 20.07 -0.01 13.75
CA PRO A 160 21.32 0.13 13.01
C PRO A 160 22.22 1.19 13.67
N SER A 161 23.54 0.98 13.63
CA SER A 161 24.50 1.87 14.27
C SER A 161 24.35 3.32 13.83
N GLY A 162 24.09 3.55 12.54
CA GLY A 162 23.89 4.90 12.02
C GLY A 162 22.68 5.66 12.59
N GLU A 163 21.65 4.98 13.09
CA GLU A 163 20.58 5.65 13.86
C GLU A 163 21.08 6.06 15.24
N LEU A 164 21.84 5.21 15.92
CA LEU A 164 22.40 5.51 17.23
C LEU A 164 23.44 6.64 17.15
N GLU A 165 24.29 6.65 16.15
CA GLU A 165 25.25 7.74 15.92
C GLU A 165 24.53 9.07 15.67
N ARG A 166 23.42 9.04 14.91
CA ARG A 166 22.68 10.26 14.56
C ARG A 166 21.78 10.75 15.66
N TRP A 167 21.05 9.88 16.35
CA TRP A 167 19.96 10.24 17.25
C TRP A 167 20.08 9.66 18.66
N GLN A 168 21.15 8.89 18.94
CA GLN A 168 21.37 8.18 20.20
C GLN A 168 20.22 7.22 20.57
N CYS A 169 19.36 6.89 19.60
CA CYS A 169 18.20 6.01 19.74
C CYS A 169 17.70 5.57 18.36
N CYS A 170 16.72 4.65 18.35
CA CYS A 170 16.05 4.24 17.11
C CYS A 170 15.14 5.33 16.53
N ALA A 171 14.86 5.22 15.23
CA ALA A 171 13.98 6.12 14.49
C ALA A 171 12.61 6.33 15.15
N PHE A 172 12.01 5.28 15.71
CA PHE A 172 10.71 5.36 16.37
C PHE A 172 10.76 6.20 17.63
N CYS A 173 11.75 5.99 18.49
CA CYS A 173 11.96 6.79 19.70
C CYS A 173 12.26 8.25 19.38
N PHE A 174 13.03 8.51 18.32
CA PHE A 174 13.31 9.87 17.86
C PHE A 174 12.06 10.58 17.34
N ALA A 175 11.22 9.89 16.55
CA ALA A 175 9.95 10.44 16.07
C ALA A 175 8.99 10.74 17.23
N GLN A 176 8.94 9.86 18.24
CA GLN A 176 8.11 10.05 19.42
C GLN A 176 8.56 11.24 20.28
N SER A 177 9.86 11.56 20.30
CA SER A 177 10.40 12.74 20.98
C SER A 177 10.28 14.03 20.17
N GLY A 178 9.47 14.05 19.09
CA GLY A 178 9.25 15.23 18.27
C GLY A 178 10.47 15.67 17.44
N GLY A 179 11.45 14.80 17.27
CA GLY A 179 12.66 15.09 16.48
C GLY A 179 13.67 16.03 17.16
N VAL A 180 13.50 16.32 18.45
CA VAL A 180 14.45 17.12 19.23
C VAL A 180 15.52 16.20 19.81
N LYS A 181 16.80 16.52 19.56
CA LYS A 181 17.93 15.91 20.29
C LYS A 181 17.96 16.56 21.66
N ASP A 182 17.52 15.85 22.69
CA ASP A 182 17.85 16.26 24.05
C ASP A 182 19.36 16.09 24.23
N SER A 183 20.08 17.20 24.03
CA SER A 183 21.51 17.32 24.29
C SER A 183 21.72 17.31 25.80
N ILE A 184 21.76 16.12 26.40
CA ILE A 184 22.20 15.96 27.78
C ILE A 184 23.68 15.61 27.74
N PHE A 185 24.49 16.55 28.22
CA PHE A 185 25.92 16.43 28.48
C PHE A 185 26.23 15.33 29.50
#